data_AF-A0A1Q8SQR6-F1
#
_entry.id   AF-A0A1Q8SQR6-F1
#
_cell.length_a   1.000
_cell.length_b   1.000
_cell.length_c   1.000
_cell.angle_alpha   90.00
_cell.angle_beta   90.00
_cell.angle_gamma   90.00
#
_symmetry.space_group_name_H-M   'P 1'
#
loop_
_entity.id
_entity.type
_entity.pdbx_description
1 polymer ?
#
loop_
_entity_poly.entity_id
_entity_poly.type
_entity_poly.pdbx_seq_one_letter_code
_entity_poly.pdbx_strand_id
1 'polypeptide(L)'
;MFELVDNAPSSSAVIKVIGVGGGGGNAVNHMVESNIEGVEFICANTDAQALKRVAAKTVLQLGSEITKGLGAGANPDVGRQAAMEDRDRIADMLQGADMIFITAGMGGGTGTGGAPVVAQVAKELGILTVAVVTRPFPFEGPKRMRAAEEGMKELSEYVDSLITIPNEKLLSVLGKNASLLTAFSAANDVLLGAVQGIAELITSPGIINVDFADVRTVMSEMGMAMMGTGAATGENRAREAAEKAIRSPLLEDIDLHGARGILVNITAGPDLSIGEFNDVGATVQEFASQDATIVVGTAIDMEMSDELRVTVVAAGLDAQKEKAVPRETVASRPETTDYRKLQQPAVMRQQAARAEQEAAAKKSPQDKRKTSDMDDYLDIPAFLRRQAD
;
A
#
# COMPACT_ATOMS: atom_id res chain seq x y z
N MET A 1 4.74 -49.50 23.93
CA MET A 1 5.41 -48.32 23.33
C MET A 1 4.38 -47.22 23.39
N PHE A 2 4.53 -46.28 24.32
CA PHE A 2 3.64 -45.14 24.45
C PHE A 2 4.18 -44.07 23.51
N GLU A 3 3.44 -43.74 22.46
CA GLU A 3 3.66 -42.50 21.72
C GLU A 3 3.31 -41.35 22.65
N LEU A 4 4.34 -40.63 23.09
CA LEU A 4 4.18 -39.26 23.55
C LEU A 4 3.70 -38.47 22.34
N VAL A 5 2.39 -38.31 22.20
CA VAL A 5 1.84 -37.22 21.40
C VAL A 5 2.17 -35.97 22.19
N ASP A 6 3.29 -35.34 21.85
CA ASP A 6 3.54 -33.96 22.23
C ASP A 6 2.30 -33.18 21.80
N ASN A 7 1.56 -32.64 22.77
CA ASN A 7 0.64 -31.53 22.55
C ASN A 7 1.48 -30.30 22.17
N ALA A 8 2.20 -30.37 21.04
CA ALA A 8 2.53 -29.19 20.30
C ALA A 8 1.18 -28.57 19.93
N PRO A 9 0.90 -27.31 20.31
CA PRO A 9 -0.31 -26.64 19.82
C PRO A 9 -0.29 -26.79 18.30
N SER A 10 -1.39 -27.23 17.72
CA SER A 10 -1.60 -27.34 16.28
C SER A 10 -1.07 -26.06 15.64
N SER A 11 0.11 -26.12 15.02
CA SER A 11 0.99 -24.98 14.72
C SER A 11 0.54 -24.22 13.46
N SER A 12 -0.75 -24.06 13.23
CA SER A 12 -1.27 -23.26 12.14
C SER A 12 -1.59 -21.87 12.66
N ALA A 13 -0.90 -20.85 12.13
CA ALA A 13 -1.22 -19.45 12.41
C ALA A 13 -2.70 -19.18 12.08
N VAL A 14 -3.40 -18.46 12.95
CA VAL A 14 -4.81 -18.10 12.77
C VAL A 14 -4.88 -16.87 11.87
N ILE A 15 -5.35 -17.07 10.64
CA ILE A 15 -5.52 -16.01 9.65
C ILE A 15 -6.99 -15.59 9.57
N LYS A 16 -7.23 -14.29 9.71
CA LYS A 16 -8.56 -13.69 9.51
C LYS A 16 -8.51 -12.72 8.33
N VAL A 17 -9.65 -12.55 7.66
CA VAL A 17 -9.86 -11.54 6.61
C VAL A 17 -11.08 -10.74 6.97
N ILE A 18 -10.94 -9.41 7.07
CA ILE A 18 -12.02 -8.48 7.32
C ILE A 18 -12.28 -7.56 6.12
N GLY A 19 -13.47 -7.67 5.55
CA GLY A 19 -13.97 -6.81 4.47
C GLY A 19 -14.73 -5.62 5.03
N VAL A 20 -14.21 -4.41 4.83
CA VAL A 20 -14.80 -3.17 5.36
C VAL A 20 -15.56 -2.41 4.27
N GLY A 21 -16.84 -2.14 4.53
CA GLY A 21 -17.74 -1.46 3.60
C GLY A 21 -18.21 -2.33 2.44
N GLY A 22 -18.85 -1.70 1.44
CA GLY A 22 -19.44 -2.43 0.31
C GLY A 22 -18.42 -3.13 -0.60
N GLY A 23 -17.33 -2.44 -0.96
CA GLY A 23 -16.27 -3.02 -1.80
C GLY A 23 -15.54 -4.18 -1.10
N GLY A 24 -15.15 -3.98 0.16
CA GLY A 24 -14.52 -5.04 0.96
C GLY A 24 -15.45 -6.23 1.20
N GLY A 25 -16.73 -5.98 1.49
CA GLY A 25 -17.73 -7.04 1.66
C GLY A 25 -17.97 -7.85 0.37
N ASN A 26 -17.95 -7.20 -0.80
CA ASN A 26 -18.04 -7.90 -2.08
C ASN A 26 -16.80 -8.77 -2.34
N ALA A 27 -15.60 -8.26 -2.04
CA ALA A 27 -14.36 -9.02 -2.17
C ALA A 27 -14.34 -10.24 -1.24
N VAL A 28 -14.75 -10.07 0.03
CA VAL A 28 -14.86 -11.20 0.97
C VAL A 28 -15.90 -12.22 0.52
N ASN A 29 -17.05 -11.80 0.01
CA ASN A 29 -18.03 -12.75 -0.55
C ASN A 29 -17.42 -13.56 -1.69
N HIS A 30 -16.70 -12.89 -2.60
CA HIS A 30 -16.01 -13.55 -3.71
C HIS A 30 -14.96 -14.56 -3.22
N MET A 31 -14.22 -14.22 -2.15
CA MET A 31 -13.26 -15.13 -1.51
C MET A 31 -13.93 -16.34 -0.84
N VAL A 32 -15.08 -16.14 -0.19
CA VAL A 32 -15.87 -17.22 0.41
C VAL A 32 -16.39 -18.16 -0.68
N GLU A 33 -16.86 -17.62 -1.80
CA GLU A 33 -17.32 -18.40 -2.96
C GLU A 33 -16.17 -19.17 -3.64
N SER A 34 -14.94 -18.65 -3.53
CA SER A 34 -13.72 -19.27 -4.07
C SER A 34 -13.07 -20.29 -3.13
N ASN A 35 -13.67 -20.58 -1.95
CA ASN A 35 -13.23 -21.60 -1.00
C ASN A 35 -11.75 -21.51 -0.57
N ILE A 36 -11.27 -20.34 -0.15
CA ILE A 36 -9.93 -20.26 0.46
C ILE A 36 -9.93 -21.03 1.80
N GLU A 37 -9.07 -22.04 1.91
CA GLU A 37 -8.94 -22.87 3.11
C GLU A 37 -8.15 -22.16 4.21
N GLY A 38 -8.42 -22.51 5.48
CA GLY A 38 -7.61 -22.03 6.62
C GLY A 38 -7.81 -20.57 7.02
N VAL A 39 -8.80 -19.88 6.44
CA VAL A 39 -9.05 -18.44 6.66
C VAL A 39 -10.44 -18.19 7.23
N GLU A 40 -10.55 -17.34 8.26
CA GLU A 40 -11.82 -16.86 8.78
C GLU A 40 -12.25 -15.53 8.15
N PHE A 41 -13.46 -15.48 7.60
CA PHE A 41 -13.97 -14.30 6.91
C PHE A 41 -14.94 -13.49 7.79
N ILE A 42 -14.71 -12.18 7.84
CA ILE A 42 -15.50 -11.19 8.56
C ILE A 42 -15.93 -10.09 7.58
N CYS A 43 -17.20 -9.72 7.59
CA CYS A 43 -17.69 -8.56 6.84
C CYS A 43 -18.19 -7.47 7.79
N ALA A 44 -17.60 -6.28 7.71
CA ALA A 44 -17.97 -5.13 8.53
C ALA A 44 -18.56 -4.01 7.67
N ASN A 45 -19.80 -3.59 7.94
CA ASN A 45 -20.45 -2.55 7.15
C ASN A 45 -21.46 -1.73 7.98
N THR A 46 -21.63 -0.47 7.62
CA THR A 46 -22.66 0.42 8.17
C THR A 46 -24.04 0.20 7.52
N ASP A 47 -24.06 -0.39 6.32
CA ASP A 47 -25.30 -0.68 5.59
C ASP A 47 -25.81 -2.08 5.98
N ALA A 48 -26.94 -2.11 6.70
CA ALA A 48 -27.55 -3.35 7.16
C ALA A 48 -28.17 -4.17 6.02
N GLN A 49 -28.55 -3.55 4.90
CA GLN A 49 -29.08 -4.27 3.74
C GLN A 49 -27.97 -5.00 2.99
N ALA A 50 -26.79 -4.39 2.90
CA ALA A 50 -25.61 -5.02 2.31
C ALA A 50 -25.20 -6.26 3.11
N LEU A 51 -25.18 -6.19 4.44
CA LEU A 51 -24.80 -7.30 5.31
C LEU A 51 -25.73 -8.52 5.19
N LYS A 52 -27.02 -8.32 4.88
CA LYS A 52 -27.96 -9.45 4.69
C LYS A 52 -27.68 -10.29 3.45
N ARG A 53 -26.89 -9.77 2.51
CA ARG A 53 -26.57 -10.45 1.24
C ARG A 53 -25.19 -11.09 1.25
N VAL A 54 -24.46 -10.98 2.36
CA VAL A 54 -23.11 -11.48 2.51
C VAL A 54 -23.14 -12.97 2.82
N ALA A 55 -22.27 -13.73 2.15
CA ALA A 55 -22.10 -15.17 2.35
C ALA A 55 -21.16 -15.51 3.53
N ALA A 56 -20.38 -14.53 4.00
CA ALA A 56 -19.49 -14.70 5.15
C ALA A 56 -20.27 -15.12 6.41
N LYS A 57 -19.72 -16.09 7.14
CA LYS A 57 -20.32 -16.62 8.38
C LYS A 57 -20.40 -15.57 9.48
N THR A 58 -19.49 -14.61 9.46
CA THR A 58 -19.32 -13.62 10.52
C THR A 58 -19.53 -12.21 9.95
N VAL A 59 -20.54 -11.50 10.47
CA VAL A 59 -20.90 -10.15 10.04
C VAL A 59 -20.94 -9.17 11.20
N LEU A 60 -20.44 -7.96 10.98
CA LEU A 60 -20.42 -6.86 11.93
C LEU A 60 -21.13 -5.64 11.33
N GLN A 61 -22.25 -5.25 11.95
CA GLN A 61 -22.86 -3.96 11.65
C GLN A 61 -22.17 -2.87 12.47
N LEU A 62 -21.62 -1.88 11.76
CA LEU A 62 -20.93 -0.71 12.30
C LEU A 62 -21.88 0.49 12.45
N GLY A 63 -21.70 1.28 13.52
CA GLY A 63 -22.38 2.54 13.75
C GLY A 63 -23.89 2.41 13.75
N SER A 64 -24.43 1.48 14.53
CA SER A 64 -25.86 1.21 14.58
C SER A 64 -26.65 2.43 15.07
N GLU A 65 -26.08 3.20 16.01
CA GLU A 65 -26.69 4.42 16.50
C GLU A 65 -26.54 5.59 15.52
N ILE A 66 -25.35 5.76 14.95
CA ILE A 66 -25.02 6.88 14.04
C ILE A 66 -25.77 6.76 12.71
N THR A 67 -25.71 5.59 12.06
CA THR A 67 -26.19 5.41 10.68
C THR A 67 -27.58 4.82 10.61
N LYS A 68 -28.09 4.23 11.70
CA LYS A 68 -29.36 3.49 11.74
C LYS A 68 -29.43 2.38 10.67
N GLY A 69 -28.29 1.85 10.26
CA GLY A 69 -28.17 0.82 9.23
C GLY A 69 -28.33 1.30 7.79
N LEU A 70 -28.30 2.61 7.54
CA LEU A 70 -28.48 3.21 6.20
C LEU A 70 -27.15 3.45 5.44
N GLY A 71 -26.01 3.17 6.07
CA GLY A 71 -24.70 3.41 5.48
C GLY A 71 -24.12 4.80 5.74
N ALA A 72 -22.84 4.97 5.40
CA ALA A 72 -22.07 6.20 5.66
C ALA A 72 -22.27 7.31 4.59
N GLY A 73 -23.12 7.11 3.58
CA GLY A 73 -23.42 8.13 2.57
C GLY A 73 -22.20 8.68 1.79
N ALA A 74 -21.20 7.83 1.53
CA ALA A 74 -19.91 8.22 0.93
C ALA A 74 -19.12 9.29 1.72
N ASN A 75 -19.40 9.44 3.02
CA ASN A 75 -18.64 10.29 3.93
C ASN A 75 -17.68 9.44 4.78
N PRO A 76 -16.34 9.58 4.60
CA PRO A 76 -15.35 8.86 5.40
C PRO A 76 -15.48 9.12 6.91
N ASP A 77 -15.79 10.35 7.33
CA ASP A 77 -15.87 10.68 8.76
C ASP A 77 -17.00 9.92 9.46
N VAL A 78 -18.13 9.72 8.77
CA VAL A 78 -19.24 8.89 9.29
C VAL A 78 -18.81 7.43 9.39
N GLY A 79 -18.05 6.93 8.41
CA GLY A 79 -17.47 5.59 8.45
C GLY A 79 -16.50 5.41 9.63
N ARG A 80 -15.66 6.41 9.90
CA ARG A 80 -14.71 6.42 11.02
C ARG A 80 -15.43 6.43 12.36
N GLN A 81 -16.41 7.33 12.53
CA GLN A 81 -17.21 7.41 13.76
C GLN A 81 -17.98 6.11 14.01
N ALA A 82 -18.57 5.50 12.97
CA ALA A 82 -19.24 4.22 13.07
C ALA A 82 -18.31 3.07 13.49
N ALA A 83 -17.08 3.04 12.97
CA ALA A 83 -16.10 2.04 13.39
C ALA A 83 -15.60 2.28 14.82
N MET A 84 -15.47 3.54 15.24
CA MET A 84 -15.10 3.90 16.63
C MET A 84 -16.20 3.57 17.64
N GLU A 85 -17.48 3.72 17.28
CA GLU A 85 -18.62 3.32 18.11
C GLU A 85 -18.55 1.83 18.47
N ASP A 86 -18.21 0.99 17.50
CA ASP A 86 -18.14 -0.46 17.64
C ASP A 86 -16.71 -0.99 17.87
N ARG A 87 -15.79 -0.16 18.36
CA ARG A 87 -14.37 -0.52 18.53
C ARG A 87 -14.16 -1.78 19.37
N ASP A 88 -14.89 -1.92 20.48
CA ASP A 88 -14.78 -3.08 21.37
C ASP A 88 -15.22 -4.37 20.65
N ARG A 89 -16.30 -4.28 19.84
CA ARG A 89 -16.78 -5.42 19.05
C ARG A 89 -15.79 -5.80 17.95
N ILE A 90 -15.12 -4.83 17.34
CA ILE A 90 -14.02 -5.09 16.40
C ILE A 90 -12.90 -5.86 17.13
N ALA A 91 -12.51 -5.43 18.33
CA ALA A 91 -11.46 -6.08 19.09
C ALA A 91 -11.81 -7.54 19.44
N ASP A 92 -13.03 -7.80 19.90
CA ASP A 92 -13.52 -9.15 20.21
C ASP A 92 -13.45 -10.08 18.98
N MET A 93 -13.78 -9.57 17.79
CA MET A 93 -13.76 -10.36 16.55
C MET A 93 -12.34 -10.64 16.05
N LEU A 94 -11.41 -9.71 16.29
CA LEU A 94 -10.00 -9.84 15.90
C LEU A 94 -9.20 -10.69 16.89
N GLN A 95 -9.70 -10.91 18.11
CA GLN A 95 -8.99 -11.65 19.14
C GLN A 95 -8.59 -13.07 18.67
N GLY A 96 -7.38 -13.47 19.04
CA GLY A 96 -6.83 -14.79 18.73
C GLY A 96 -6.30 -14.96 17.29
N ALA A 97 -6.32 -13.91 16.47
CA ALA A 97 -5.67 -13.93 15.16
C ALA A 97 -4.16 -13.65 15.30
N ASP A 98 -3.34 -14.38 14.55
CA ASP A 98 -1.92 -14.08 14.38
C ASP A 98 -1.70 -13.08 13.25
N MET A 99 -2.59 -13.13 12.24
CA MET A 99 -2.57 -12.28 11.05
C MET A 99 -3.97 -11.85 10.64
N ILE A 100 -4.11 -10.59 10.22
CA ILE A 100 -5.36 -10.04 9.69
C ILE A 100 -5.12 -9.39 8.32
N PHE A 101 -5.95 -9.76 7.35
CA PHE A 101 -6.07 -9.05 6.09
C PHE A 101 -7.25 -8.08 6.14
N ILE A 102 -6.99 -6.80 5.93
CA ILE A 102 -8.04 -5.77 5.85
C ILE A 102 -8.28 -5.46 4.39
N THR A 103 -9.45 -5.81 3.87
CA THR A 103 -9.83 -5.50 2.48
C THR A 103 -10.89 -4.41 2.43
N ALA A 104 -10.64 -3.40 1.60
CA ALA A 104 -11.55 -2.27 1.43
C ALA A 104 -11.45 -1.64 0.04
N GLY A 105 -12.60 -1.15 -0.45
CA GLY A 105 -12.64 -0.25 -1.60
C GLY A 105 -12.51 1.20 -1.13
N MET A 106 -11.41 1.86 -1.49
CA MET A 106 -11.13 3.23 -1.05
C MET A 106 -11.91 4.26 -1.88
N GLY A 107 -12.24 5.40 -1.27
CA GLY A 107 -13.01 6.48 -1.89
C GLY A 107 -14.51 6.44 -1.58
N GLY A 108 -14.98 5.39 -0.90
CA GLY A 108 -16.30 5.34 -0.26
C GLY A 108 -16.33 6.01 1.12
N GLY A 109 -17.39 5.80 1.90
CA GLY A 109 -17.49 6.27 3.29
C GLY A 109 -16.98 5.23 4.28
N THR A 110 -17.66 4.09 4.35
CA THR A 110 -17.40 3.03 5.32
C THR A 110 -16.02 2.40 5.19
N GLY A 111 -15.60 2.02 3.98
CA GLY A 111 -14.27 1.44 3.75
C GLY A 111 -13.15 2.41 4.09
N THR A 112 -13.19 3.60 3.49
CA THR A 112 -12.17 4.65 3.67
C THR A 112 -12.00 5.08 5.13
N GLY A 113 -13.08 5.28 5.88
CA GLY A 113 -13.00 5.74 7.27
C GLY A 113 -12.92 4.61 8.30
N GLY A 114 -13.50 3.44 8.00
CA GLY A 114 -13.55 2.31 8.92
C GLY A 114 -12.29 1.44 8.88
N ALA A 115 -11.66 1.26 7.71
CA ALA A 115 -10.48 0.42 7.57
C ALA A 115 -9.30 0.88 8.46
N PRO A 116 -8.97 2.19 8.57
CA PRO A 116 -7.92 2.64 9.48
C PRO A 116 -8.21 2.33 10.96
N VAL A 117 -9.47 2.42 11.38
CA VAL A 117 -9.87 2.09 12.76
C VAL A 117 -9.70 0.60 13.04
N VAL A 118 -10.10 -0.26 12.09
CA VAL A 118 -9.90 -1.71 12.19
C VAL A 118 -8.39 -2.03 12.26
N ALA A 119 -7.57 -1.40 11.42
CA ALA A 119 -6.12 -1.57 11.44
C ALA A 119 -5.50 -1.12 12.76
N GLN A 120 -5.96 0.00 13.31
CA GLN A 120 -5.51 0.49 14.61
C GLN A 120 -5.79 -0.54 15.72
N VAL A 121 -7.00 -1.09 15.77
CA VAL A 121 -7.36 -2.11 16.77
C VAL A 121 -6.51 -3.38 16.60
N ALA A 122 -6.31 -3.83 15.36
CA ALA A 122 -5.47 -5.00 15.09
C ALA A 122 -4.02 -4.82 15.56
N LYS A 123 -3.43 -3.65 15.29
CA LYS A 123 -2.07 -3.31 15.70
C LYS A 123 -1.93 -3.20 17.22
N GLU A 124 -2.95 -2.68 17.91
CA GLU A 124 -2.98 -2.64 19.38
C GLU A 124 -3.06 -4.03 20.01
N LEU A 125 -3.67 -5.00 19.31
CA LEU A 125 -3.71 -6.41 19.70
C LEU A 125 -2.42 -7.17 19.34
N GLY A 126 -1.47 -6.54 18.66
CA GLY A 126 -0.20 -7.16 18.25
C GLY A 126 -0.32 -8.13 17.07
N ILE A 127 -1.38 -8.01 16.27
CA ILE A 127 -1.67 -8.87 15.12
C ILE A 127 -0.89 -8.34 13.91
N LEU A 128 -0.27 -9.22 13.11
CA LEU A 128 0.34 -8.83 11.83
C LEU A 128 -0.76 -8.31 10.89
N THR A 129 -0.72 -7.03 10.58
CA THR A 129 -1.83 -6.31 9.93
C THR A 129 -1.45 -5.94 8.50
N VAL A 130 -2.06 -6.63 7.53
CA VAL A 130 -1.86 -6.37 6.10
C VAL A 130 -3.14 -5.80 5.50
N ALA A 131 -3.06 -4.62 4.89
CA ALA A 131 -4.20 -4.05 4.17
C ALA A 131 -4.08 -4.31 2.67
N VAL A 132 -5.15 -4.80 2.05
CA VAL A 132 -5.26 -4.98 0.60
C VAL A 132 -6.41 -4.13 0.10
N VAL A 133 -6.10 -2.99 -0.50
CA VAL A 133 -7.11 -1.98 -0.83
C VAL A 133 -7.09 -1.60 -2.30
N THR A 134 -8.27 -1.25 -2.83
CA THR A 134 -8.39 -0.77 -4.22
C THR A 134 -8.52 0.75 -4.27
N ARG A 135 -7.85 1.37 -5.25
CA ARG A 135 -8.10 2.77 -5.64
C ARG A 135 -9.29 2.82 -6.61
N PRO A 136 -10.14 3.85 -6.54
CA PRO A 136 -11.31 3.94 -7.41
C PRO A 136 -10.92 4.08 -8.89
N PHE A 137 -11.81 3.69 -9.79
CA PHE A 137 -11.61 3.93 -11.22
C PHE A 137 -11.64 5.43 -11.55
N PRO A 138 -10.91 5.90 -12.59
CA PRO A 138 -10.94 7.30 -12.99
C PRO A 138 -12.35 7.85 -13.29
N PHE A 139 -13.25 7.00 -13.80
CA PHE A 139 -14.64 7.37 -14.11
C PHE A 139 -15.51 7.63 -12.87
N GLU A 140 -15.10 7.18 -11.68
CA GLU A 140 -15.84 7.41 -10.43
C GLU A 140 -15.68 8.85 -9.91
N GLY A 141 -14.73 9.59 -10.47
CA GLY A 141 -14.56 11.02 -10.29
C GLY A 141 -13.53 11.41 -9.23
N PRO A 142 -13.04 12.66 -9.30
CA PRO A 142 -11.89 13.13 -8.51
C PRO A 142 -12.19 13.28 -7.01
N LYS A 143 -13.48 13.34 -6.62
CA LYS A 143 -13.87 13.39 -5.21
C LYS A 143 -13.60 12.05 -4.51
N ARG A 144 -13.93 10.91 -5.15
CA ARG A 144 -13.63 9.58 -4.60
C ARG A 144 -12.13 9.33 -4.56
N MET A 145 -11.40 9.72 -5.61
CA MET A 145 -9.94 9.56 -5.63
C MET A 145 -9.26 10.32 -4.48
N ARG A 146 -9.65 11.58 -4.22
CA ARG A 146 -9.09 12.34 -3.07
C ARG A 146 -9.37 11.68 -1.74
N ALA A 147 -10.62 11.25 -1.51
CA ALA A 147 -10.97 10.53 -0.29
C ALA A 147 -10.19 9.21 -0.15
N ALA A 148 -9.94 8.51 -1.27
CA ALA A 148 -9.14 7.29 -1.27
C ALA A 148 -7.69 7.56 -0.83
N GLU A 149 -7.03 8.56 -1.40
CA GLU A 149 -5.64 8.93 -1.05
C GLU A 149 -5.52 9.36 0.42
N GLU A 150 -6.46 10.15 0.92
CA GLU A 150 -6.51 10.56 2.33
C GLU A 150 -6.68 9.35 3.26
N GLY A 151 -7.62 8.46 2.96
CA GLY A 151 -7.84 7.24 3.75
C GLY A 151 -6.69 6.25 3.68
N MET A 152 -6.02 6.11 2.53
CA MET A 152 -4.84 5.24 2.40
C MET A 152 -3.66 5.77 3.21
N LYS A 153 -3.47 7.09 3.23
CA LYS A 153 -2.45 7.73 4.06
C LYS A 153 -2.68 7.43 5.53
N GLU A 154 -3.90 7.62 6.03
CA GLU A 154 -4.24 7.29 7.42
C GLU A 154 -4.07 5.78 7.69
N LEU A 155 -4.53 4.92 6.78
CA LEU A 155 -4.39 3.47 6.90
C LEU A 155 -2.92 3.04 7.00
N SER A 156 -2.02 3.66 6.23
CA SER A 156 -0.58 3.34 6.21
C SER A 156 0.13 3.54 7.56
N GLU A 157 -0.44 4.36 8.46
CA GLU A 157 0.12 4.58 9.79
C GLU A 157 -0.15 3.38 10.73
N TYR A 158 -1.21 2.61 10.46
CA TYR A 158 -1.73 1.56 11.33
C TYR A 158 -1.55 0.14 10.80
N VAL A 159 -1.00 -0.03 9.60
CA VAL A 159 -0.72 -1.36 9.02
C VAL A 159 0.79 -1.62 8.99
N ASP A 160 1.16 -2.89 8.94
CA ASP A 160 2.55 -3.30 8.72
C ASP A 160 2.88 -3.25 7.22
N SER A 161 1.94 -3.66 6.37
CA SER A 161 2.06 -3.61 4.91
C SER A 161 0.76 -3.15 4.26
N LEU A 162 0.88 -2.25 3.26
CA LEU A 162 -0.25 -1.73 2.49
C LEU A 162 -0.14 -2.13 1.01
N ILE A 163 -0.88 -3.15 0.62
CA ILE A 163 -1.02 -3.58 -0.78
C ILE A 163 -2.08 -2.72 -1.46
N THR A 164 -1.65 -1.95 -2.46
CA THR A 164 -2.53 -1.04 -3.20
C THR A 164 -2.79 -1.55 -4.61
N ILE A 165 -4.07 -1.70 -4.96
CA ILE A 165 -4.51 -2.13 -6.29
C ILE A 165 -5.09 -0.92 -7.04
N PRO A 166 -4.37 -0.36 -8.03
CA PRO A 166 -4.89 0.73 -8.84
C PRO A 166 -5.89 0.20 -9.88
N ASN A 167 -7.20 0.40 -9.68
CA ASN A 167 -8.23 -0.09 -10.61
C ASN A 167 -8.07 0.48 -12.04
N GLU A 168 -7.40 1.62 -12.20
CA GLU A 168 -7.04 2.15 -13.52
C GLU A 168 -6.21 1.14 -14.35
N LYS A 169 -5.28 0.41 -13.71
CA LYS A 169 -4.45 -0.59 -14.39
C LYS A 169 -5.24 -1.83 -14.82
N LEU A 170 -6.41 -2.08 -14.23
CA LEU A 170 -7.28 -3.17 -14.67
C LEU A 170 -7.94 -2.84 -16.03
N LEU A 171 -8.13 -1.56 -16.34
CA LEU A 171 -8.73 -1.14 -17.61
C LEU A 171 -7.82 -1.42 -18.81
N SER A 172 -6.49 -1.42 -18.63
CA SER A 172 -5.56 -1.75 -19.72
C SER A 172 -5.64 -3.23 -20.10
N VAL A 173 -5.92 -4.11 -19.12
CA VAL A 173 -6.07 -5.55 -19.31
C VAL A 173 -7.43 -5.91 -19.90
N LEU A 174 -8.51 -5.32 -19.37
CA LEU A 174 -9.88 -5.66 -19.78
C LEU A 174 -10.28 -5.05 -21.14
N GLY A 175 -9.60 -3.98 -21.55
CA GLY A 175 -9.86 -3.29 -22.80
C GLY A 175 -11.13 -2.41 -22.77
N LYS A 176 -11.36 -1.66 -23.86
CA LYS A 176 -12.39 -0.60 -23.94
C LYS A 176 -13.84 -1.11 -23.92
N ASN A 177 -14.06 -2.40 -24.19
CA ASN A 177 -15.40 -2.99 -24.30
C ASN A 177 -15.86 -3.67 -22.99
N ALA A 178 -15.04 -3.61 -21.93
CA ALA A 178 -15.37 -4.22 -20.66
C ALA A 178 -16.59 -3.55 -20.01
N SER A 179 -17.49 -4.36 -19.47
CA SER A 179 -18.62 -3.86 -18.70
C SER A 179 -18.17 -3.38 -17.31
N LEU A 180 -18.96 -2.51 -16.68
CA LEU A 180 -18.70 -2.10 -15.28
C LEU A 180 -18.66 -3.31 -14.33
N LEU A 181 -19.55 -4.29 -14.53
CA LEU A 181 -19.57 -5.51 -13.71
C LEU A 181 -18.29 -6.32 -13.87
N THR A 182 -17.81 -6.47 -15.12
CA THR A 182 -16.54 -7.15 -15.41
C THR A 182 -15.36 -6.42 -14.76
N ALA A 183 -15.37 -5.08 -14.78
CA ALA A 183 -14.29 -4.29 -14.17
C ALA A 183 -14.23 -4.46 -12.65
N PHE A 184 -15.37 -4.41 -11.95
CA PHE A 184 -15.40 -4.68 -10.50
C PHE A 184 -15.11 -6.14 -10.15
N SER A 185 -15.55 -7.09 -10.99
CA SER A 185 -15.19 -8.50 -10.84
C SER A 185 -13.68 -8.69 -10.92
N ALA A 186 -13.03 -8.09 -11.90
CA ALA A 186 -11.57 -8.17 -12.03
C ALA A 186 -10.84 -7.57 -10.82
N ALA A 187 -11.37 -6.50 -10.22
CA ALA A 187 -10.81 -5.96 -8.98
C ALA A 187 -10.95 -6.94 -7.81
N ASN A 188 -12.09 -7.65 -7.71
CA ASN A 188 -12.28 -8.71 -6.73
C ASN A 188 -11.34 -9.90 -6.98
N ASP A 189 -11.09 -10.27 -8.23
CA ASP A 189 -10.16 -11.34 -8.59
C ASP A 189 -8.72 -11.01 -8.16
N VAL A 190 -8.30 -9.75 -8.30
CA VAL A 190 -6.98 -9.31 -7.81
C VAL A 190 -6.93 -9.28 -6.29
N LEU A 191 -8.00 -8.82 -5.61
CA LEU A 191 -8.08 -8.88 -4.15
C LEU A 191 -8.02 -10.32 -3.63
N LEU A 192 -8.74 -11.23 -4.28
CA LEU A 192 -8.70 -12.67 -4.03
C LEU A 192 -7.27 -13.19 -4.18
N GLY A 193 -6.63 -12.95 -5.32
CA GLY A 193 -5.26 -13.42 -5.57
C GLY A 193 -4.25 -12.93 -4.54
N ALA A 194 -4.41 -11.70 -4.03
CA ALA A 194 -3.53 -11.14 -3.00
C ALA A 194 -3.69 -11.83 -1.65
N VAL A 195 -4.92 -12.06 -1.22
CA VAL A 195 -5.18 -12.75 0.05
C VAL A 195 -4.84 -14.23 -0.08
N GLN A 196 -5.29 -14.88 -1.16
CA GLN A 196 -5.06 -16.29 -1.44
C GLN A 196 -3.55 -16.59 -1.53
N GLY A 197 -2.80 -15.81 -2.31
CA GLY A 197 -1.37 -16.06 -2.53
C GLY A 197 -0.53 -16.00 -1.25
N ILE A 198 -0.92 -15.18 -0.26
CA ILE A 198 -0.22 -15.09 1.03
C ILE A 198 -0.78 -16.11 2.03
N ALA A 199 -2.09 -16.33 2.06
CA ALA A 199 -2.72 -17.29 2.95
C ALA A 199 -2.27 -18.73 2.64
N GLU A 200 -2.27 -19.13 1.37
CA GLU A 200 -1.86 -20.47 0.93
C GLU A 200 -0.42 -20.81 1.31
N LEU A 201 0.48 -19.83 1.31
CA LEU A 201 1.87 -20.03 1.75
C LEU A 201 2.00 -20.47 3.21
N ILE A 202 0.99 -20.15 4.04
CA ILE A 202 0.98 -20.41 5.47
C ILE A 202 0.08 -21.62 5.78
N THR A 203 -1.07 -21.71 5.11
CA THR A 203 -2.13 -22.69 5.44
C THR A 203 -2.02 -23.97 4.63
N SER A 204 -1.49 -23.90 3.40
CA SER A 204 -1.48 -25.04 2.49
C SER A 204 -0.14 -25.78 2.57
N PRO A 205 -0.14 -27.09 2.85
CA PRO A 205 1.09 -27.87 2.90
C PRO A 205 1.69 -28.03 1.49
N GLY A 206 2.76 -27.29 1.22
CA GLY A 206 3.63 -27.47 0.07
C GLY A 206 4.78 -28.45 0.32
N ILE A 207 5.59 -28.67 -0.71
CA ILE A 207 6.86 -29.43 -0.60
C ILE A 207 7.89 -28.60 0.17
N ILE A 208 7.87 -27.28 -0.05
CA ILE A 208 8.68 -26.28 0.64
C ILE A 208 7.70 -25.32 1.30
N ASN A 209 7.45 -25.55 2.59
CA ASN A 209 6.64 -24.67 3.42
C ASN A 209 7.47 -23.47 3.85
N VAL A 210 6.84 -22.31 3.82
CA VAL A 210 7.35 -21.08 4.41
C VAL A 210 6.78 -20.99 5.82
N ASP A 211 7.61 -20.67 6.82
CA ASP A 211 7.10 -20.49 8.17
C ASP A 211 6.43 -19.11 8.34
N PHE A 212 5.56 -18.99 9.34
CA PHE A 212 4.90 -17.71 9.60
C PHE A 212 5.88 -16.60 9.99
N ALA A 213 7.05 -16.94 10.55
CA ALA A 213 8.05 -15.98 10.97
C ALA A 213 8.77 -15.33 9.77
N ASP A 214 8.99 -16.07 8.69
CA ASP A 214 9.54 -15.63 7.42
C ASP A 214 8.56 -14.66 6.74
N VAL A 215 7.28 -15.03 6.64
CA VAL A 215 6.23 -14.14 6.11
C VAL A 215 6.13 -12.88 6.95
N ARG A 216 6.13 -13.02 8.28
CA ARG A 216 6.10 -11.88 9.20
C ARG A 216 7.30 -10.98 9.01
N THR A 217 8.50 -11.52 8.82
CA THR A 217 9.72 -10.71 8.62
C THR A 217 9.62 -9.89 7.34
N VAL A 218 9.17 -10.48 6.24
CA VAL A 218 9.03 -9.80 4.94
C VAL A 218 7.88 -8.77 4.96
N MET A 219 6.74 -9.11 5.58
CA MET A 219 5.55 -8.25 5.62
C MET A 219 5.58 -7.19 6.73
N SER A 220 6.47 -7.33 7.73
CA SER A 220 6.70 -6.28 8.74
C SER A 220 7.61 -5.16 8.23
N GLU A 221 8.23 -5.33 7.05
CA GLU A 221 8.94 -4.24 6.38
C GLU A 221 7.93 -3.18 5.93
N MET A 222 7.85 -2.12 6.72
CA MET A 222 6.92 -1.00 6.55
C MET A 222 6.95 -0.42 5.13
N GLY A 223 5.76 -0.21 4.56
CA GLY A 223 5.58 0.64 3.38
C GLY A 223 4.52 0.13 2.40
N MET A 224 4.45 0.77 1.23
CA MET A 224 3.67 0.24 0.12
C MET A 224 4.22 -1.11 -0.33
N ALA A 225 3.29 -2.02 -0.56
CA ALA A 225 3.51 -3.28 -1.22
C ALA A 225 2.67 -3.34 -2.49
N MET A 226 3.12 -4.14 -3.45
CA MET A 226 2.38 -4.41 -4.67
C MET A 226 2.48 -5.89 -5.04
N MET A 227 1.48 -6.35 -5.81
CA MET A 227 1.36 -7.74 -6.21
C MET A 227 1.33 -7.87 -7.73
N GLY A 228 2.03 -8.88 -8.24
CA GLY A 228 1.89 -9.38 -9.59
C GLY A 228 1.60 -10.88 -9.61
N THR A 229 0.74 -11.32 -10.52
CA THR A 229 0.38 -12.73 -10.71
C THR A 229 0.61 -13.13 -12.16
N GLY A 230 1.15 -14.32 -12.40
CA GLY A 230 1.37 -14.88 -13.72
C GLY A 230 1.07 -16.37 -13.74
N ALA A 231 0.51 -16.86 -14.85
CA ALA A 231 0.27 -18.28 -15.07
C ALA A 231 0.78 -18.70 -16.46
N ALA A 232 1.29 -19.93 -16.54
CA ALA A 232 1.76 -20.52 -17.79
C ALA A 232 1.64 -22.05 -17.76
N THR A 233 1.78 -22.67 -18.93
CA THR A 233 1.66 -24.12 -19.16
C THR A 233 2.77 -24.59 -20.10
N GLY A 234 3.10 -25.89 -20.10
CA GLY A 234 4.14 -26.46 -20.96
C GLY A 234 5.57 -26.39 -20.40
N GLU A 235 6.58 -26.72 -21.22
CA GLU A 235 7.96 -26.98 -20.77
C GLU A 235 8.65 -25.80 -20.08
N ASN A 236 8.35 -24.56 -20.46
CA ASN A 236 8.94 -23.35 -19.87
C ASN A 236 7.97 -22.61 -18.92
N ARG A 237 6.93 -23.28 -18.44
CA ARG A 237 5.86 -22.63 -17.65
C ARG A 237 6.38 -21.91 -16.42
N ALA A 238 7.40 -22.44 -15.75
CA ALA A 238 7.97 -21.83 -14.55
C ALA A 238 8.53 -20.44 -14.81
N ARG A 239 9.44 -20.33 -15.77
CA ARG A 239 10.04 -19.06 -16.19
C ARG A 239 9.01 -18.10 -16.77
N GLU A 240 8.14 -18.60 -17.65
CA GLU A 240 7.11 -17.75 -18.27
C GLU A 240 6.11 -17.20 -17.25
N ALA A 241 5.70 -18.00 -16.26
CA ALA A 241 4.81 -17.55 -15.20
C ALA A 241 5.49 -16.51 -14.30
N ALA A 242 6.76 -16.72 -13.94
CA ALA A 242 7.55 -15.74 -13.18
C ALA A 242 7.72 -14.42 -13.94
N GLU A 243 8.09 -14.47 -15.23
CA GLU A 243 8.21 -13.27 -16.07
C GLU A 243 6.87 -12.53 -16.22
N LYS A 244 5.75 -13.26 -16.37
CA LYS A 244 4.40 -12.66 -16.40
C LYS A 244 4.03 -12.01 -15.08
N ALA A 245 4.37 -12.62 -13.95
CA ALA A 245 4.09 -12.08 -12.62
C ALA A 245 4.85 -10.76 -12.42
N ILE A 246 6.14 -10.72 -12.76
CA ILE A 246 6.99 -9.52 -12.67
C ILE A 246 6.52 -8.41 -13.62
N ARG A 247 6.12 -8.77 -14.85
CA ARG A 247 5.61 -7.84 -15.86
C ARG A 247 4.11 -7.55 -15.72
N SER A 248 3.52 -7.85 -14.57
CA SER A 248 2.11 -7.58 -14.34
C SER A 248 1.84 -6.07 -14.46
N PRO A 249 0.72 -5.64 -15.08
CA PRO A 249 0.33 -4.23 -15.15
C PRO A 249 0.19 -3.54 -13.79
N LEU A 250 0.01 -4.32 -12.72
CA LEU A 250 -0.01 -3.83 -11.35
C LEU A 250 1.39 -3.46 -10.83
N LEU A 251 2.46 -3.94 -11.45
CA LEU A 251 3.86 -3.67 -11.11
C LEU A 251 4.60 -2.79 -12.14
N GLU A 252 3.96 -2.43 -13.26
CA GLU A 252 4.60 -1.79 -14.42
C GLU A 252 5.34 -0.48 -14.10
N ASP A 253 4.84 0.30 -13.14
CA ASP A 253 5.43 1.60 -12.74
C ASP A 253 6.37 1.51 -11.54
N ILE A 254 6.75 0.30 -11.11
CA ILE A 254 7.55 0.06 -9.90
C ILE A 254 8.87 -0.57 -10.25
N ASP A 255 9.93 0.01 -9.66
CA ASP A 255 11.23 -0.62 -9.66
C ASP A 255 11.32 -1.65 -8.52
N LEU A 256 11.29 -2.93 -8.88
CA LEU A 256 11.44 -4.05 -7.94
C LEU A 256 12.81 -4.07 -7.25
N HIS A 257 13.83 -3.39 -7.79
CA HIS A 257 15.10 -3.20 -7.09
C HIS A 257 14.96 -2.33 -5.83
N GLY A 258 13.88 -1.57 -5.70
CA GLY A 258 13.57 -0.79 -4.50
C GLY A 258 12.99 -1.63 -3.35
N ALA A 259 12.51 -2.84 -3.63
CA ALA A 259 11.87 -3.69 -2.63
C ALA A 259 12.89 -4.25 -1.63
N ARG A 260 12.54 -4.20 -0.33
CA ARG A 260 13.34 -4.82 0.74
C ARG A 260 12.98 -6.26 0.98
N GLY A 261 11.72 -6.60 0.70
CA GLY A 261 11.17 -7.92 0.90
C GLY A 261 10.38 -8.36 -0.31
N ILE A 262 10.58 -9.60 -0.76
CA ILE A 262 9.82 -10.20 -1.85
C ILE A 262 9.32 -11.56 -1.40
N LEU A 263 8.00 -11.72 -1.42
CA LEU A 263 7.34 -12.99 -1.18
C LEU A 263 6.92 -13.59 -2.53
N VAL A 264 7.25 -14.85 -2.76
CA VAL A 264 6.92 -15.58 -3.99
C VAL A 264 6.14 -16.83 -3.61
N ASN A 265 4.91 -16.93 -4.09
CA ASN A 265 4.11 -18.14 -4.01
C ASN A 265 4.09 -18.83 -5.38
N ILE A 266 4.41 -20.13 -5.40
CA ILE A 266 4.34 -20.99 -6.57
C ILE A 266 3.23 -22.01 -6.34
N THR A 267 2.11 -21.84 -7.03
CA THR A 267 1.00 -22.80 -7.01
C THR A 267 1.06 -23.67 -8.26
N ALA A 268 1.16 -24.98 -8.08
CA ALA A 268 1.26 -25.94 -9.18
C ALA A 268 0.67 -27.30 -8.78
N GLY A 269 0.49 -28.18 -9.77
CA GLY A 269 0.14 -29.58 -9.52
C GLY A 269 1.27 -30.37 -8.84
N PRO A 270 1.00 -31.65 -8.49
CA PRO A 270 2.00 -32.55 -7.90
C PRO A 270 3.16 -32.88 -8.86
N ASP A 271 3.09 -32.45 -10.11
CA ASP A 271 4.12 -32.54 -11.14
C ASP A 271 5.20 -31.44 -11.05
N LEU A 272 5.11 -30.51 -10.08
CA LEU A 272 6.11 -29.47 -9.85
C LEU A 272 7.51 -30.07 -9.61
N SER A 273 8.45 -29.73 -10.49
CA SER A 273 9.84 -30.18 -10.38
C SER A 273 10.73 -29.17 -9.65
N ILE A 274 11.84 -29.67 -9.08
CA ILE A 274 12.88 -28.82 -8.46
C ILE A 274 13.52 -27.87 -9.49
N GLY A 275 13.59 -28.28 -10.77
CA GLY A 275 14.09 -27.44 -11.86
C GLY A 275 13.22 -26.20 -12.04
N GLU A 276 11.91 -26.39 -12.13
CA GLU A 276 10.94 -25.30 -12.24
C GLU A 276 10.96 -24.37 -11.01
N PHE A 277 11.08 -24.93 -9.80
CA PHE A 277 11.24 -24.15 -8.58
C PHE A 277 12.48 -23.23 -8.65
N ASN A 278 13.63 -23.78 -9.06
CA ASN A 278 14.86 -23.01 -9.20
C ASN A 278 14.75 -21.94 -10.29
N ASP A 279 14.08 -22.22 -11.41
CA ASP A 279 13.89 -21.27 -12.50
C ASP A 279 13.06 -20.07 -12.05
N VAL A 280 12.00 -20.28 -11.27
CA VAL A 280 11.21 -19.18 -10.68
C VAL A 280 12.07 -18.35 -9.72
N GLY A 281 12.79 -19.02 -8.80
CA GLY A 281 13.65 -18.34 -7.84
C GLY A 281 14.75 -17.50 -8.51
N ALA A 282 15.43 -18.06 -9.51
CA ALA A 282 16.46 -17.37 -10.27
C ALA A 282 15.88 -16.18 -11.04
N THR A 283 14.72 -16.36 -11.69
CA THR A 283 14.05 -15.28 -12.42
C THR A 283 13.73 -14.13 -11.48
N VAL A 284 13.12 -14.38 -10.31
CA VAL A 284 12.79 -13.30 -9.36
C VAL A 284 14.05 -12.62 -8.81
N GLN A 285 15.11 -13.38 -8.55
CA GLN A 285 16.37 -12.85 -8.06
C GLN A 285 17.07 -11.92 -9.07
N GLU A 286 16.88 -12.12 -10.39
CA GLU A 286 17.40 -11.23 -11.43
C GLU A 286 16.79 -9.81 -11.39
N PHE A 287 15.56 -9.67 -10.88
CA PHE A 287 14.84 -8.38 -10.80
C PHE A 287 14.83 -7.79 -9.37
N ALA A 288 15.35 -8.52 -8.40
CA ALA A 288 15.43 -8.10 -7.00
C ALA A 288 16.75 -7.38 -6.70
N SER A 289 16.76 -6.56 -5.65
CA SER A 289 18.02 -6.04 -5.10
C SER A 289 18.85 -7.16 -4.45
N GLN A 290 20.18 -7.03 -4.46
CA GLN A 290 21.08 -7.94 -3.74
C GLN A 290 20.84 -7.94 -2.22
N ASP A 291 20.29 -6.85 -1.69
CA ASP A 291 19.98 -6.69 -0.27
C ASP A 291 18.52 -7.06 0.08
N ALA A 292 17.73 -7.52 -0.90
CA ALA A 292 16.34 -7.89 -0.66
C ALA A 292 16.22 -9.27 0.00
N THR A 293 15.35 -9.38 1.00
CA THR A 293 14.97 -10.67 1.59
C THR A 293 13.92 -11.32 0.69
N ILE A 294 14.29 -12.45 0.06
CA ILE A 294 13.40 -13.20 -0.83
C ILE A 294 12.95 -14.48 -0.12
N VAL A 295 11.64 -14.64 0.00
CA VAL A 295 11.01 -15.84 0.54
C VAL A 295 10.19 -16.50 -0.55
N VAL A 296 10.54 -17.74 -0.90
CA VAL A 296 9.88 -18.52 -1.95
C VAL A 296 9.23 -19.73 -1.31
N GLY A 297 7.91 -19.84 -1.48
CA GLY A 297 7.15 -21.00 -1.06
C GLY A 297 6.43 -21.67 -2.21
N THR A 298 5.96 -22.88 -1.93
CA THR A 298 5.21 -23.70 -2.88
C THR A 298 3.88 -24.09 -2.27
N ALA A 299 2.83 -24.11 -3.08
CA ALA A 299 1.53 -24.66 -2.74
C ALA A 299 1.17 -25.72 -3.79
N ILE A 300 0.75 -26.90 -3.35
CA ILE A 300 0.35 -27.99 -4.25
C ILE A 300 -1.17 -28.01 -4.35
N ASP A 301 -1.67 -27.75 -5.56
CA ASP A 301 -3.09 -27.88 -5.89
C ASP A 301 -3.31 -29.20 -6.65
N MET A 302 -4.08 -30.11 -6.04
CA MET A 302 -4.35 -31.44 -6.63
C MET A 302 -5.31 -31.38 -7.81
N GLU A 303 -6.05 -30.28 -8.00
CA GLU A 303 -6.96 -30.08 -9.13
C GLU A 303 -6.23 -29.50 -10.35
N MET A 304 -5.05 -28.90 -10.17
CA MET A 304 -4.23 -28.34 -11.24
C MET A 304 -3.41 -29.43 -11.94
N SER A 305 -3.41 -29.41 -13.28
CA SER A 305 -2.51 -30.24 -14.10
C SER A 305 -1.90 -29.40 -15.22
N ASP A 306 -0.58 -29.50 -15.42
CA ASP A 306 0.16 -28.81 -16.50
C ASP A 306 0.17 -27.26 -16.40
N GLU A 307 -0.51 -26.66 -15.42
CA GLU A 307 -0.48 -25.21 -15.12
C GLU A 307 0.42 -24.92 -13.91
N LEU A 308 1.21 -23.84 -14.02
CA LEU A 308 1.98 -23.27 -12.92
C LEU A 308 1.64 -21.79 -12.79
N ARG A 309 1.27 -21.38 -11.58
CA ARG A 309 0.94 -20.00 -11.21
C ARG A 309 1.98 -19.45 -10.24
N VAL A 310 2.50 -18.27 -10.54
CA VAL A 310 3.42 -17.53 -9.67
C VAL A 310 2.75 -16.25 -9.22
N THR A 311 2.75 -16.02 -7.91
CA THR A 311 2.33 -14.77 -7.29
C THR A 311 3.52 -14.13 -6.60
N VAL A 312 3.84 -12.89 -6.96
CA VAL A 312 4.94 -12.11 -6.38
C VAL A 312 4.35 -10.94 -5.61
N VAL A 313 4.70 -10.80 -4.34
CA VAL A 313 4.36 -9.66 -3.49
C VAL A 313 5.66 -8.95 -3.10
N ALA A 314 5.86 -7.74 -3.60
CA ALA A 314 7.00 -6.90 -3.28
C ALA A 314 6.61 -5.89 -2.19
N ALA A 315 7.35 -5.89 -1.07
CA ALA A 315 7.12 -5.01 0.09
C ALA A 315 8.31 -4.06 0.33
N GLY A 316 8.04 -2.95 1.03
CA GLY A 316 9.05 -1.95 1.38
C GLY A 316 9.43 -1.01 0.23
N LEU A 317 8.53 -0.76 -0.72
CA LEU A 317 8.80 0.01 -1.95
C LEU A 317 9.01 1.52 -1.73
N ASP A 318 8.57 2.06 -0.59
CA ASP A 318 8.65 3.51 -0.30
C ASP A 318 9.96 3.94 0.39
N ALA A 319 10.82 3.00 0.79
CA ALA A 319 11.99 3.29 1.62
C ALA A 319 13.08 4.16 0.94
N GLN A 320 12.97 4.41 -0.37
CA GLN A 320 13.92 5.26 -1.10
C GLN A 320 13.50 6.73 -1.23
N LYS A 321 12.22 7.09 -1.03
CA LYS A 321 11.80 8.50 -1.17
C LYS A 321 12.14 9.36 0.05
N GLU A 322 12.35 8.77 1.23
CA GLU A 322 12.61 9.52 2.46
C GLU A 322 14.09 9.82 2.75
N LYS A 323 15.04 9.28 1.97
CA LYS A 323 16.48 9.56 2.15
C LYS A 323 17.07 10.61 1.21
N ALA A 324 16.24 11.34 0.47
CA ALA A 324 16.67 12.58 -0.15
C ALA A 324 16.60 13.72 0.88
N VAL A 325 17.46 13.67 1.90
CA VAL A 325 17.79 14.90 2.63
C VAL A 325 18.28 15.88 1.57
N PRO A 326 17.70 17.07 1.42
CA PRO A 326 18.28 18.06 0.54
C PRO A 326 19.66 18.33 1.11
N ARG A 327 20.70 17.77 0.48
CA ARG A 327 22.03 18.38 0.56
C ARG A 327 21.77 19.76 0.00
N GLU A 328 21.65 20.75 0.87
CA GLU A 328 21.79 22.15 0.47
C GLU A 328 23.04 22.19 -0.38
N THR A 329 22.84 22.30 -1.69
CA THR A 329 23.87 22.71 -2.60
C THR A 329 24.20 24.11 -2.14
N VAL A 330 25.20 24.21 -1.27
CA VAL A 330 25.84 25.47 -0.93
C VAL A 330 26.31 26.00 -2.27
N ALA A 331 25.51 26.90 -2.86
CA ALA A 331 25.85 27.59 -4.07
C ALA A 331 27.19 28.27 -3.79
N SER A 332 28.25 27.75 -4.41
CA SER A 332 29.58 28.32 -4.31
C SER A 332 29.56 29.68 -5.02
N ARG A 333 29.13 30.72 -4.31
CA ARG A 333 29.54 32.09 -4.61
C ARG A 333 31.00 32.19 -4.20
N PRO A 334 31.93 32.56 -5.09
CA PRO A 334 33.27 32.90 -4.68
C PRO A 334 33.22 34.29 -4.04
N GLU A 335 32.76 34.38 -2.80
CA GLU A 335 33.09 35.54 -1.97
C GLU A 335 34.45 35.27 -1.33
N THR A 336 35.45 35.98 -1.81
CA THR A 336 36.78 36.05 -1.22
C THR A 336 36.66 36.60 0.20
N THR A 337 36.45 35.71 1.16
CA THR A 337 36.44 36.07 2.57
C THR A 337 37.87 36.43 2.97
N ASP A 338 38.13 37.73 3.17
CA ASP A 338 39.45 38.21 3.58
C ASP A 338 39.71 37.86 5.05
N TYR A 339 40.35 36.72 5.26
CA TYR A 339 40.70 36.17 6.59
C TYR A 339 41.56 37.11 7.44
N ARG A 340 42.17 38.16 6.86
CA ARG A 340 42.95 39.15 7.62
C ARG A 340 42.08 39.97 8.58
N LYS A 341 40.78 40.14 8.29
CA LYS A 341 39.83 40.86 9.17
C LYS A 341 39.47 40.07 10.43
N LEU A 342 39.71 38.75 10.44
CA LEU A 342 39.40 37.88 11.57
C LEU A 342 40.51 37.86 12.64
N GLN A 343 41.73 38.28 12.30
CA GLN A 343 42.87 38.34 13.22
C GLN A 343 42.90 39.59 14.12
N GLN A 344 42.02 40.57 13.90
CA GLN A 344 41.94 41.74 14.78
C GLN A 344 41.06 41.46 16.02
N PRO A 345 41.47 41.95 17.23
CA PRO A 345 40.68 41.80 18.45
C PRO A 345 39.26 42.34 18.30
N ALA A 346 38.28 41.63 18.86
CA ALA A 346 36.85 41.89 18.68
C ALA A 346 36.42 43.33 19.03
N VAL A 347 37.11 43.98 19.97
CA VAL A 347 36.84 45.35 20.41
C VAL A 347 37.11 46.37 19.29
N MET A 348 38.18 46.19 18.52
CA MET A 348 38.50 47.07 17.38
C MET A 348 37.54 46.86 16.21
N ARG A 349 37.08 45.61 16.00
CA ARG A 349 36.10 45.27 14.96
C ARG A 349 34.74 45.92 15.23
N GLN A 350 34.31 45.94 16.49
CA GLN A 350 33.06 46.60 16.89
C GLN A 350 33.14 48.13 16.82
N GLN A 351 34.30 48.74 17.12
CA GLN A 351 34.48 50.19 16.98
C GLN A 351 34.47 50.65 15.52
N ALA A 352 35.11 49.89 14.60
CA ALA A 352 35.10 50.19 13.17
C ALA A 352 33.69 50.08 12.55
N ALA A 353 32.94 49.04 12.92
CA ALA A 353 31.55 48.86 12.45
C ALA A 353 30.62 49.98 12.96
N ARG A 354 30.85 50.47 14.18
CA ARG A 354 30.06 51.57 14.76
C ARG A 354 30.37 52.91 14.11
N ALA A 355 31.64 53.16 13.75
CA ALA A 355 32.05 54.34 12.98
C ALA A 355 31.50 54.35 11.54
N GLU A 356 31.41 53.18 10.89
CA GLU A 356 30.78 53.04 9.56
C GLU A 356 29.26 53.27 9.63
N GLN A 357 28.59 52.83 10.69
CA GLN A 357 27.17 53.09 10.90
C GLN A 357 26.87 54.57 11.21
N GLU A 358 27.74 55.25 11.97
CA GLU A 358 27.61 56.70 12.21
C GLU A 358 27.93 57.55 10.96
N ALA A 359 28.80 57.06 10.07
CA ALA A 359 29.07 57.70 8.79
C ALA A 359 27.92 57.50 7.76
N ALA A 360 27.24 56.35 7.81
CA ALA A 360 26.06 56.07 6.97
C ALA A 360 24.83 56.89 7.39
N ALA A 361 24.68 57.19 8.68
CA ALA A 361 23.55 57.97 9.22
C ALA A 361 23.61 59.49 8.92
N LYS A 362 24.74 60.02 8.41
CA LYS A 362 24.91 61.45 8.08
C LYS A 362 24.72 61.80 6.59
N LYS A 363 24.31 60.86 5.73
CA LYS A 363 23.96 61.15 4.33
C LYS A 363 22.44 61.36 4.16
N SER A 364 22.06 62.62 3.97
CA SER A 364 20.68 63.09 3.71
C SER A 364 20.08 62.57 2.39
N PRO A 365 18.74 62.63 2.20
CA PRO A 365 18.02 61.87 1.19
C PRO A 365 17.84 62.64 -0.13
N GLN A 366 18.58 62.24 -1.16
CA GLN A 366 18.30 62.59 -2.55
C GLN A 366 18.70 61.43 -3.46
N ASP A 367 17.92 60.33 -3.50
CA ASP A 367 17.81 59.51 -4.72
C ASP A 367 16.67 58.47 -4.70
N LYS A 368 15.48 58.82 -4.22
CA LYS A 368 14.27 57.98 -4.38
C LYS A 368 13.52 58.28 -5.68
N ARG A 369 14.22 58.27 -6.82
CA ARG A 369 13.60 58.35 -8.15
C ARG A 369 14.41 57.53 -9.16
N LYS A 370 14.30 56.20 -9.12
CA LYS A 370 14.63 55.33 -10.28
C LYS A 370 14.23 53.85 -10.18
N THR A 371 13.43 53.44 -9.20
CA THR A 371 13.01 52.03 -9.05
C THR A 371 11.50 51.82 -9.07
N SER A 372 10.72 52.76 -9.64
CA SER A 372 9.26 52.61 -9.76
C SER A 372 8.78 52.03 -11.10
N ASP A 373 9.66 51.84 -12.09
CA ASP A 373 9.21 51.55 -13.46
C ASP A 373 9.20 50.04 -13.82
N MET A 374 9.47 49.14 -12.87
CA MET A 374 9.45 47.68 -13.09
C MET A 374 8.26 46.95 -12.44
N ASP A 375 7.60 47.54 -11.45
CA ASP A 375 6.46 46.91 -10.78
C ASP A 375 5.15 47.10 -11.57
N ASP A 376 5.01 48.19 -12.33
CA ASP A 376 3.80 48.48 -13.13
C ASP A 376 3.62 47.56 -14.36
N TYR A 377 4.64 46.81 -14.76
CA TYR A 377 4.55 45.90 -15.93
C TYR A 377 3.85 44.56 -15.58
N LEU A 378 3.74 44.23 -14.30
CA LEU A 378 3.16 42.97 -13.81
C LEU A 378 1.64 43.05 -13.59
N ASP A 379 1.07 44.25 -13.51
CA ASP A 379 -0.37 44.48 -13.20
C ASP A 379 -1.30 44.52 -14.44
N ILE A 380 -0.78 44.33 -15.66
CA ILE A 380 -1.60 44.32 -16.88
C ILE A 380 -2.07 42.88 -17.21
N PRO A 381 -3.39 42.62 -17.30
CA PRO A 381 -3.93 41.30 -17.61
C PRO A 381 -3.43 40.72 -18.94
N ALA A 382 -3.18 39.40 -18.96
CA ALA A 382 -2.46 38.71 -20.03
C ALA A 382 -3.06 38.83 -21.45
N PHE A 383 -4.37 39.12 -21.58
CA PHE A 383 -5.04 39.17 -22.89
C PHE A 383 -4.75 40.46 -23.70
N LEU A 384 -4.20 41.50 -23.08
CA LEU A 384 -3.84 42.77 -23.75
C LEU A 384 -2.40 42.79 -24.28
N ARG A 385 -1.57 41.76 -24.01
CA ARG A 385 -0.14 41.74 -24.37
C ARG A 385 0.15 41.29 -25.81
N ARG A 386 -0.86 41.04 -26.64
CA ARG A 386 -0.70 40.34 -27.94
C ARG A 386 -1.09 41.13 -29.19
N GLN A 387 -1.03 42.46 -29.15
CA GLN A 387 -1.30 43.32 -30.32
C GLN A 387 -0.17 44.27 -30.74
N ALA A 388 1.06 44.03 -30.28
CA ALA A 388 2.22 44.77 -30.75
C ALA A 388 3.40 43.82 -30.97
N ASP A 389 3.30 42.99 -32.01
CA ASP A 389 4.44 42.55 -32.81
C ASP A 389 4.11 42.88 -34.28
#